data_AF-A0A4R4N8F2-F1
#
_entry.id   AF-A0A4R4N8F2-F1
#
_cell.length_a   1.000
_cell.length_b   1.000
_cell.length_c   1.000
_cell.angle_alpha   90.00
_cell.angle_beta   90.00
_cell.angle_gamma   90.00
#
_symmetry.space_group_name_H-M   'P 1'
#
loop_
_entity.id
_entity.type
_entity.pdbx_description
1 polymer ?
#
loop_
_entity_poly.entity_id
_entity_poly.type
_entity_poly.pdbx_seq_one_letter_code
_entity_poly.pdbx_strand_id
1 'polypeptide(L)'
;MQEIGDVDALKERLWHEFPEARAGIEELERREREFFLEYGEALFVGVYDYISEIFWWEVFEPALRRGDDGLIDRCARFVEVLLGSSSELIREAVDIRVVSHLERWPVVLGFAGPRLHAKLVP
;
A
#
# COMPACT_ATOMS: atom_id res chain seq x y z
N MET A 1 -1.20 -19.23 -7.08
CA MET A 1 0.19 -19.43 -6.64
C MET A 1 1.04 -18.16 -6.79
N GLN A 2 0.87 -17.39 -7.88
CA GLN A 2 1.52 -16.08 -8.05
C GLN A 2 1.11 -15.04 -6.99
N GLU A 3 -0.18 -15.00 -6.64
CA GLU A 3 -0.72 -14.05 -5.64
C GLU A 3 -0.14 -14.21 -4.22
N ILE A 4 0.11 -15.45 -3.77
CA ILE A 4 0.75 -15.69 -2.46
C ILE A 4 2.17 -15.09 -2.44
N GLY A 5 2.93 -15.29 -3.52
CA GLY A 5 4.27 -14.71 -3.66
C GLY A 5 4.26 -13.18 -3.75
N ASP A 6 3.23 -12.61 -4.40
CA ASP A 6 3.04 -11.15 -4.47
C ASP A 6 2.69 -10.55 -3.09
N VAL A 7 1.87 -11.25 -2.29
CA VAL A 7 1.53 -10.84 -0.92
C VAL A 7 2.77 -10.85 -0.02
N ASP A 8 3.54 -11.95 -0.02
CA ASP A 8 4.73 -12.07 0.83
C ASP A 8 5.77 -10.99 0.48
N ALA A 9 6.03 -10.79 -0.82
CA ALA A 9 6.96 -9.77 -1.29
C ALA A 9 6.49 -8.34 -0.95
N LEU A 10 5.19 -8.05 -1.08
CA LEU A 10 4.64 -6.75 -0.73
C LEU A 10 4.74 -6.50 0.78
N LYS A 11 4.39 -7.50 1.59
CA LYS A 11 4.48 -7.43 3.07
C LYS A 11 5.91 -7.17 3.51
N GLU A 12 6.87 -7.94 2.99
CA GLU A 12 8.29 -7.79 3.31
C GLU A 12 8.77 -6.36 2.97
N ARG A 13 8.42 -5.86 1.79
CA ARG A 13 8.77 -4.49 1.40
C ARG A 13 8.14 -3.44 2.32
N LEU A 14 6.84 -3.54 2.63
CA LEU A 14 6.18 -2.61 3.55
C LEU A 14 6.85 -2.62 4.93
N TRP A 15 7.20 -3.80 5.45
CA TRP A 15 7.85 -3.97 6.75
C TRP A 15 9.22 -3.27 6.83
N HIS A 16 10.00 -3.34 5.75
CA HIS A 16 11.34 -2.75 5.69
C HIS A 16 11.34 -1.26 5.33
N GLU A 17 10.50 -0.84 4.39
CA GLU A 17 10.48 0.54 3.89
C GLU A 17 9.69 1.51 4.80
N PHE A 18 8.70 1.00 5.55
CA PHE A 18 7.80 1.80 6.38
C PHE A 18 7.68 1.24 7.80
N PRO A 19 8.50 1.71 8.75
CA PRO A 19 8.31 1.43 10.17
C PRO A 19 6.88 1.74 10.66
N GLU A 20 6.24 2.73 10.06
CA GLU A 20 4.87 3.16 10.32
C GLU A 20 3.83 2.07 9.98
N ALA A 21 4.12 1.18 9.02
CA ALA A 21 3.22 0.09 8.62
C ALA A 21 3.22 -1.11 9.58
N ARG A 22 4.25 -1.27 10.42
CA ARG A 22 4.51 -2.52 11.15
C ARG A 22 3.39 -2.89 12.11
N ALA A 23 2.90 -1.91 12.87
CA ALA A 23 1.79 -2.15 13.80
C ALA A 23 0.51 -2.58 13.06
N GLY A 24 0.23 -1.99 11.89
CA GLY A 24 -0.88 -2.39 11.05
C GLY A 24 -0.72 -3.81 10.50
N ILE A 25 0.49 -4.18 10.06
CA ILE A 25 0.79 -5.55 9.59
C ILE A 25 0.58 -6.56 10.73
N GLU A 26 1.13 -6.30 11.92
CA GLU A 26 0.97 -7.17 13.08
C GLU A 26 -0.51 -7.35 13.47
N GLU A 27 -1.29 -6.27 13.41
CA GLU A 27 -2.72 -6.27 13.68
C GLU A 27 -3.51 -7.05 12.64
N LEU A 28 -3.18 -6.89 11.36
CA LEU A 28 -3.81 -7.64 10.27
C LEU A 28 -3.53 -9.15 10.40
N GLU A 29 -2.29 -9.53 10.70
CA GLU A 29 -1.92 -10.92 10.97
C GLU A 29 -2.58 -11.46 12.26
N ARG A 30 -2.79 -10.61 13.28
CA ARG A 30 -3.54 -10.99 14.48
C ARG A 30 -5.01 -11.29 14.15
N ARG A 31 -5.66 -10.42 13.37
CA ARG A 31 -7.04 -10.61 12.89
C ARG A 31 -7.18 -11.90 12.08
N GLU A 32 -6.24 -12.20 11.20
CA GLU A 32 -6.21 -13.45 10.43
C GLU A 32 -6.15 -14.67 11.35
N ARG A 33 -5.27 -14.66 12.36
CA ARG A 33 -5.15 -15.76 13.33
C ARG A 33 -6.41 -15.92 14.18
N GLU A 34 -7.00 -14.83 14.65
CA GLU A 34 -8.22 -14.87 15.46
C GLU A 34 -9.41 -15.39 14.67
N PHE A 35 -9.55 -14.95 13.42
CA PHE A 35 -10.57 -15.46 12.52
C PHE A 35 -10.44 -16.98 12.31
N PHE A 36 -9.21 -17.47 12.09
CA PHE A 36 -8.96 -18.91 11.98
C PHE A 36 -9.32 -19.68 13.26
N LEU A 37 -8.98 -19.14 14.43
CA LEU A 37 -9.32 -19.76 15.71
C LEU A 37 -10.82 -19.80 15.97
N GLU A 38 -11.57 -18.79 15.52
CA GLU A 38 -13.02 -18.67 15.74
C GLU A 38 -13.83 -19.50 14.73
N TYR A 39 -13.44 -19.49 13.45
CA TYR A 39 -14.24 -20.06 12.36
C TYR A 39 -13.64 -21.34 11.76
N GLY A 40 -12.40 -21.69 12.09
CA GLY A 40 -11.70 -22.85 11.51
C GLY A 40 -11.30 -22.68 10.04
N GLU A 41 -11.46 -21.47 9.49
CA GLU A 41 -11.14 -21.09 8.11
C GLU A 41 -10.15 -19.93 8.08
N ALA A 42 -9.23 -19.92 7.11
CA ALA A 42 -8.28 -18.82 6.98
C ALA A 42 -8.99 -17.58 6.42
N LEU A 43 -8.79 -16.43 7.08
CA LEU A 43 -9.17 -15.15 6.50
C LEU A 43 -8.22 -14.88 5.31
N PHE A 44 -8.77 -14.72 4.12
CA PHE A 44 -7.95 -14.38 2.97
C PHE A 44 -7.48 -12.92 3.08
N VAL A 45 -6.19 -12.73 3.37
CA VAL A 45 -5.51 -11.43 3.36
C VAL A 45 -4.67 -11.34 2.09
N GLY A 46 -5.10 -10.50 1.16
CA GLY A 46 -4.51 -10.36 -0.18
C GLY A 46 -3.75 -9.06 -0.38
N VAL A 47 -3.24 -8.88 -1.60
CA VAL A 47 -2.52 -7.66 -2.02
C VAL A 47 -3.35 -6.40 -1.75
N TYR A 48 -4.67 -6.48 -1.97
CA TYR A 48 -5.58 -5.36 -1.74
C TYR A 48 -5.64 -4.92 -0.28
N ASP A 49 -5.56 -5.84 0.68
CA ASP A 49 -5.60 -5.51 2.11
C ASP A 49 -4.32 -4.80 2.54
N TYR A 50 -3.15 -5.28 2.09
CA TYR A 50 -1.88 -4.60 2.36
C TYR A 50 -1.79 -3.22 1.71
N ILE A 51 -2.31 -3.03 0.49
CA ILE A 51 -2.26 -1.72 -0.16
C ILE A 51 -3.29 -0.75 0.43
N SER A 52 -4.51 -1.23 0.67
CA SER A 52 -5.61 -0.39 1.16
C SER A 52 -5.51 -0.16 2.66
N GLU A 53 -5.57 -1.23 3.47
CA GLU A 53 -5.64 -1.10 4.94
C GLU A 53 -4.29 -0.65 5.49
N ILE A 54 -3.18 -1.23 5.04
CA ILE A 54 -1.87 -0.92 5.64
C ILE A 54 -1.23 0.30 4.98
N PHE A 55 -0.93 0.24 3.69
CA PHE A 55 -0.15 1.31 3.06
C PHE A 55 -0.94 2.63 2.97
N TRP A 56 -2.17 2.59 2.46
CA TRP A 56 -2.95 3.82 2.29
C TRP A 56 -3.41 4.40 3.63
N TRP A 57 -4.22 3.65 4.40
CA TRP A 57 -4.88 4.20 5.59
C TRP A 57 -3.94 4.42 6.78
N GLU A 58 -2.94 3.57 6.99
CA GLU A 58 -2.05 3.70 8.15
C GLU A 58 -0.78 4.53 7.86
N VAL A 59 -0.35 4.63 6.60
CA VAL A 59 0.90 5.31 6.25
C VAL A 59 0.70 6.55 5.40
N PHE A 60 0.21 6.40 4.17
CA PHE A 60 0.27 7.50 3.20
C PHE A 60 -0.76 8.59 3.49
N GLU A 61 -2.01 8.23 3.75
CA GLU A 61 -3.07 9.20 4.04
C GLU A 61 -2.80 10.02 5.31
N PRO A 62 -2.34 9.41 6.42
CA PRO A 62 -1.92 10.17 7.60
C PRO A 62 -0.75 11.11 7.31
N ALA A 63 0.23 10.70 6.49
CA ALA A 63 1.34 11.56 6.10
C ALA A 63 0.85 12.80 5.34
N LEU A 64 -0.07 12.62 4.39
CA LEU A 64 -0.71 13.69 3.62
C LEU A 64 -1.47 14.66 4.54
N ARG A 65 -2.25 14.15 5.50
CA ARG A 65 -2.98 14.98 6.46
C ARG A 65 -2.07 15.80 7.36
N ARG A 66 -0.92 15.25 7.74
CA ARG A 66 0.06 15.90 8.64
C ARG A 66 1.02 16.83 7.91
N GLY A 67 1.09 16.74 6.58
CA GLY A 67 2.08 17.47 5.78
C GLY A 67 3.52 16.99 6.06
N ASP A 68 3.69 15.68 6.27
CA ASP A 68 5.03 15.09 6.44
C ASP A 68 5.67 14.87 5.07
N ASP A 69 6.29 15.92 4.51
CA ASP A 69 6.91 15.89 3.18
C ASP A 69 7.92 14.74 3.02
N GLY A 70 8.63 14.36 4.10
CA GLY A 70 9.60 13.27 4.06
C GLY A 70 8.94 11.90 3.90
N LEU A 71 7.83 11.66 4.60
CA LEU A 71 7.06 10.43 4.42
C LEU A 71 6.25 10.44 3.12
N ILE A 72 5.72 11.60 2.70
CA ILE A 72 5.03 11.77 1.41
C ILE A 72 5.96 11.43 0.25
N ASP A 73 7.22 11.91 0.23
CA ASP A 73 8.21 11.56 -0.80
C ASP A 73 8.47 10.05 -0.84
N ARG A 74 8.69 9.41 0.32
CA ARG A 74 8.90 7.96 0.41
C ARG A 74 7.69 7.19 -0.13
N CYS A 75 6.48 7.58 0.26
CA CYS A 75 5.25 6.95 -0.21
C CYS A 75 5.05 7.13 -1.73
N ALA A 76 5.30 8.33 -2.27
CA ALA A 76 5.20 8.58 -3.70
C ALA A 76 6.19 7.74 -4.52
N ARG A 77 7.44 7.59 -4.03
CA ARG A 77 8.43 6.69 -4.64
C ARG A 77 8.03 5.23 -4.56
N PHE A 78 7.46 4.81 -3.43
CA PHE A 78 6.98 3.44 -3.29
C PHE A 78 5.86 3.14 -4.29
N VAL A 79 4.89 4.05 -4.44
CA VAL A 79 3.84 3.98 -5.47
C VAL A 79 4.43 3.91 -6.88
N GLU A 80 5.42 4.76 -7.20
CA GLU A 80 6.12 4.73 -8.49
C GLU A 80 6.74 3.35 -8.78
N VAL A 81 7.35 2.72 -7.78
CA VAL A 81 7.91 1.36 -7.92
C VAL A 81 6.80 0.33 -8.14
N LEU A 82 5.72 0.38 -7.36
CA LEU A 82 4.63 -0.59 -7.49
C LEU A 82 3.88 -0.47 -8.83
N LEU A 83 3.70 0.75 -9.36
CA LEU A 83 3.17 0.98 -10.71
C LEU A 83 4.07 0.39 -11.81
N GLY A 84 5.38 0.23 -11.53
CA GLY A 84 6.34 -0.44 -12.39
C GLY A 84 6.44 -1.96 -12.20
N SER A 85 5.65 -2.56 -11.29
CA SER A 85 5.70 -3.99 -10.99
C SER A 85 5.31 -4.85 -12.21
N SER A 86 5.94 -6.02 -12.34
CA SER A 86 5.51 -7.04 -13.32
C SER A 86 4.23 -7.74 -12.93
N SER A 87 3.81 -7.66 -11.66
CA SER A 87 2.53 -8.20 -11.20
C SER A 87 1.39 -7.25 -11.59
N GLU A 88 0.47 -7.73 -12.42
CA GLU A 88 -0.74 -7.00 -12.78
C GLU A 88 -1.64 -6.74 -11.56
N LEU A 89 -1.72 -7.72 -10.66
CA LEU A 89 -2.49 -7.61 -9.41
C LEU A 89 -1.98 -6.46 -8.53
N ILE A 90 -0.66 -6.34 -8.36
CA ILE A 90 -0.06 -5.21 -7.60
C ILE A 90 -0.36 -3.88 -8.29
N ARG A 91 -0.17 -3.80 -9.62
CA ARG A 91 -0.41 -2.56 -10.37
C ARG A 91 -1.88 -2.12 -10.27
N GLU A 92 -2.82 -3.04 -10.46
CA GLU A 92 -4.25 -2.77 -10.36
C GLU A 92 -4.63 -2.33 -8.95
N ALA A 93 -4.16 -3.04 -7.93
CA ALA A 93 -4.47 -2.72 -6.56
C ALA A 93 -3.93 -1.33 -6.15
N VAL A 94 -2.73 -0.93 -6.59
CA VAL A 94 -2.23 0.45 -6.39
C VAL A 94 -3.09 1.48 -7.12
N ASP A 95 -3.47 1.21 -8.37
CA ASP A 95 -4.27 2.14 -9.17
C ASP A 95 -5.63 2.40 -8.50
N ILE A 96 -6.30 1.33 -8.07
CA ILE A 96 -7.63 1.41 -7.46
C ILE A 96 -7.57 1.96 -6.04
N ARG A 97 -6.63 1.50 -5.20
CA ARG A 97 -6.64 1.78 -3.76
C ARG A 97 -5.78 2.96 -3.32
N VAL A 98 -4.92 3.48 -4.20
CA VAL A 98 -4.04 4.60 -3.87
C VAL A 98 -4.23 5.72 -4.87
N VAL A 99 -3.96 5.48 -6.16
CA VAL A 99 -3.95 6.53 -7.18
C VAL A 99 -5.30 7.24 -7.28
N SER A 100 -6.40 6.49 -7.26
CA SER A 100 -7.77 7.04 -7.26
C SER A 100 -8.05 8.05 -6.14
N HIS A 101 -7.33 7.96 -5.01
CA HIS A 101 -7.47 8.88 -3.89
C HIS A 101 -6.50 10.08 -3.97
N LEU A 102 -5.38 9.93 -4.67
CA LEU A 102 -4.31 10.94 -4.74
C LEU A 102 -4.70 12.18 -5.56
N GLU A 103 -5.71 12.09 -6.44
CA GLU A 103 -6.23 13.24 -7.19
C GLU A 103 -6.65 14.42 -6.29
N ARG A 104 -7.03 14.13 -5.04
CA ARG A 104 -7.44 15.12 -4.04
C ARG A 104 -6.27 15.78 -3.31
N TRP A 105 -5.04 15.38 -3.60
CA TRP A 105 -3.83 15.78 -2.87
C TRP A 105 -2.78 16.38 -3.84
N PRO A 106 -2.95 17.64 -4.28
CA PRO A 106 -2.04 18.27 -5.25
C PRO A 106 -0.58 18.30 -4.82
N VAL A 107 -0.31 18.28 -3.50
CA VAL A 107 1.04 18.23 -2.93
C VAL A 107 1.85 17.05 -3.46
N VAL A 108 1.20 15.94 -3.80
CA VAL A 108 1.84 14.70 -4.27
C VAL A 108 2.51 14.90 -5.63
N LEU A 109 2.03 15.84 -6.46
CA LEU A 109 2.64 16.13 -7.76
C LEU A 109 4.10 16.59 -7.64
N GLY A 110 4.48 17.23 -6.53
CA GLY A 110 5.86 17.63 -6.25
C GLY A 110 6.82 16.47 -6.00
N PHE A 111 6.28 15.29 -5.67
CA PHE A 111 7.04 14.08 -5.34
C PHE A 111 6.84 12.94 -6.34
N ALA A 112 5.89 13.09 -7.27
CA ALA A 112 5.51 12.05 -8.20
C ALA A 112 6.63 11.73 -9.19
N GLY A 113 7.02 10.46 -9.25
CA GLY A 113 7.84 9.93 -10.33
C GLY A 113 7.09 9.90 -11.67
N PRO A 114 7.74 9.50 -12.79
CA PRO A 114 7.14 9.57 -14.11
C PRO A 114 5.83 8.79 -14.28
N ARG A 115 5.72 7.58 -13.72
CA ARG A 115 4.49 6.76 -13.85
C ARG A 115 3.37 7.32 -12.99
N LEU A 116 3.67 7.69 -11.75
CA LEU A 116 2.70 8.30 -10.86
C LEU A 116 2.22 9.64 -11.42
N HIS A 117 3.13 10.47 -11.93
CA HIS A 117 2.78 11.74 -12.54
C HIS A 117 1.86 11.55 -13.76
N ALA A 118 2.15 10.58 -14.63
CA ALA A 118 1.29 10.25 -15.78
C ALA A 118 -0.11 9.76 -15.37
N LYS A 119 -0.26 9.20 -14.16
CA LYS A 119 -1.54 8.79 -13.61
C LYS A 119 -2.34 9.96 -13.01
N LEU A 120 -1.65 10.93 -12.40
CA LEU A 120 -2.29 12.07 -11.73
C LEU A 120 -2.56 13.26 -12.66
N VAL A 121 -1.88 13.33 -13.80
CA VAL A 121 -2.03 14.38 -14.81
C VAL A 121 -2.35 13.72 -16.16
N PRO A 122 -3.64 13.47 -16.46
CA PRO A 122 -4.08 12.88 -17.72
C PRO A 122 -4.00 13.84 -18.91
#